data_AF-A0A7V1PUA7-F1
#
_entry.id   AF-A0A7V1PUA7-F1
#
_cell.length_a   1.000
_cell.length_b   1.000
_cell.length_c   1.000
_cell.angle_alpha   90.00
_cell.angle_beta   90.00
_cell.angle_gamma   90.00
#
_symmetry.space_group_name_H-M   'P 1'
#
loop_
_entity.id
_entity.type
_entity.pdbx_description
1 polymer ?
#
loop_
_entity_poly.entity_id
_entity_poly.type
_entity_poly.pdbx_seq_one_letter_code
_entity_poly.pdbx_strand_id
1 'polypeptide(L)'
;SPLAPVGVDIEHFRKETTTVKIAERFFSNKEVQAFLALNDEQREEGFFNAWTRKEAFIKAAGLGLSMPLHSFDVTLTPGQEARLLDVRHPGYQAGDWLLRALPVSPPYAGAFCIKHRAPRLRLWQTQ
;
A
#
# COMPACT_ATOMS: atom_id res chain seq x y z
N SER A 1 6.03 22.13 -14.90
CA SER A 1 5.95 20.65 -14.86
C SER A 1 4.50 20.27 -14.76
N PRO A 2 3.97 19.34 -15.58
CA PRO A 2 2.63 18.81 -15.34
C PRO A 2 2.59 18.19 -13.94
N LEU A 3 1.46 18.33 -13.26
CA LEU A 3 1.22 17.73 -11.96
C LEU A 3 1.20 16.20 -12.14
N ALA A 4 2.00 15.47 -11.34
CA ALA A 4 1.98 14.02 -11.34
C ALA A 4 0.82 13.50 -10.47
N PRO A 5 0.05 12.49 -10.91
CA PRO A 5 -0.98 11.88 -10.09
C PRO A 5 -0.43 11.37 -8.76
N VAL A 6 -1.16 11.65 -7.68
CA VAL A 6 -0.84 11.25 -6.32
C VAL A 6 -2.05 10.61 -5.66
N GLY A 7 -1.82 9.57 -4.88
CA GLY A 7 -2.81 8.91 -4.05
C GLY A 7 -2.28 8.76 -2.63
N VAL A 8 -3.15 8.95 -1.65
CA VAL A 8 -2.83 8.91 -0.23
C VAL A 8 -3.90 8.10 0.50
N ASP A 9 -3.48 7.29 1.44
CA ASP A 9 -4.37 6.54 2.31
C ASP A 9 -3.81 6.43 3.73
N ILE A 10 -4.69 6.49 4.74
CA ILE A 10 -4.35 6.36 6.15
C ILE A 10 -5.48 5.56 6.81
N GLU A 11 -5.12 4.53 7.57
CA GLU A 11 -6.06 3.67 8.26
C GLU A 11 -5.68 3.52 9.73
N HIS A 12 -6.69 3.48 10.60
CA HIS A 12 -6.55 3.21 12.03
C HIS A 12 -6.59 1.70 12.27
N PHE A 13 -5.69 1.17 13.09
CA PHE A 13 -5.68 -0.25 13.45
C PHE A 13 -6.94 -0.58 14.23
N ARG A 14 -7.77 -1.43 13.65
CA ARG A 14 -8.94 -1.99 14.31
C ARG A 14 -8.64 -3.47 14.44
N LYS A 15 -8.70 -3.98 15.67
CA LYS A 15 -8.65 -5.42 15.92
C LYS A 15 -9.83 -6.07 15.23
N GLU A 16 -9.58 -6.52 14.01
CA GLU A 16 -10.58 -7.14 13.16
C GLU A 16 -10.25 -8.61 13.01
N THR A 17 -11.21 -9.45 13.43
CA THR A 17 -11.17 -10.90 13.24
C THR A 17 -11.25 -11.30 11.76
N THR A 18 -11.46 -10.34 10.87
CA THR A 18 -11.68 -10.52 9.43
C THR A 18 -10.48 -10.16 8.55
N THR A 19 -9.39 -9.61 9.09
CA THR A 19 -8.21 -9.21 8.30
C THR A 19 -7.69 -10.33 7.40
N VAL A 20 -7.64 -11.57 7.92
CA VAL A 20 -7.25 -12.75 7.14
C VAL A 20 -8.18 -12.99 5.95
N LYS A 21 -9.50 -12.99 6.18
CA LYS A 21 -10.49 -13.22 5.12
C LYS A 21 -10.47 -12.11 4.06
N ILE A 22 -10.21 -10.87 4.48
CA ILE A 22 -10.08 -9.72 3.56
C ILE A 22 -8.80 -9.88 2.73
N ALA A 23 -7.67 -10.19 3.36
CA ALA A 23 -6.41 -10.45 2.67
C ALA A 23 -6.57 -11.59 1.64
N GLU A 24 -7.12 -12.73 2.04
CA GLU A 24 -7.37 -13.88 1.14
C GLU A 24 -8.28 -13.54 -0.05
N ARG A 25 -9.23 -12.63 0.13
CA ARG A 25 -10.18 -12.23 -0.92
C ARG A 25 -9.61 -11.20 -1.89
N PHE A 26 -8.78 -10.28 -1.41
CA PHE A 26 -8.38 -9.10 -2.18
C PHE A 26 -6.90 -9.02 -2.52
N PHE A 27 -6.02 -9.64 -1.75
CA PHE A 27 -4.58 -9.59 -2.02
C PHE A 27 -4.19 -10.63 -3.07
N SER A 28 -3.01 -10.47 -3.66
CA SER A 28 -2.46 -11.47 -4.56
C SER A 28 -2.06 -12.73 -3.80
N ASN A 29 -1.96 -13.86 -4.50
CA ASN A 29 -1.48 -15.10 -3.87
C ASN A 29 -0.11 -14.93 -3.19
N LYS A 30 0.81 -14.14 -3.78
CA LYS A 30 2.13 -13.89 -3.19
C LYS A 30 2.03 -13.10 -1.89
N GLU A 31 1.17 -12.09 -1.86
CA GLU A 31 0.94 -11.28 -0.67
C GLU A 31 0.22 -12.08 0.42
N VAL A 32 -0.77 -12.91 0.06
CA VAL A 32 -1.42 -13.83 1.01
C VAL A 32 -0.39 -14.77 1.65
N GLN A 33 0.50 -15.36 0.86
CA GLN A 33 1.57 -16.21 1.43
C GLN A 33 2.50 -15.43 2.35
N ALA A 34 2.94 -14.23 1.95
CA ALA A 34 3.79 -13.37 2.78
C ALA A 34 3.08 -12.92 4.07
N PHE A 35 1.77 -12.66 3.98
CA PHE A 35 0.92 -12.24 5.10
C PHE A 35 0.70 -13.38 6.10
N LEU A 36 0.41 -14.59 5.61
CA LEU A 36 0.22 -15.77 6.47
C LEU A 36 1.53 -16.25 7.12
N ALA A 37 2.68 -15.88 6.56
CA ALA A 37 3.99 -16.12 7.17
C ALA A 37 4.33 -15.16 8.33
N LEU A 38 3.55 -14.09 8.53
CA LEU A 38 3.71 -13.20 9.69
C LEU A 38 3.23 -13.87 10.98
N ASN A 39 3.94 -13.59 12.08
CA ASN A 39 3.45 -13.93 13.41
C ASN A 39 2.19 -13.13 13.77
N ASP A 40 1.50 -13.54 14.84
CA ASP A 40 0.21 -12.96 15.21
C ASP A 40 0.34 -11.48 15.61
N GLU A 41 1.47 -11.08 16.21
CA GLU A 41 1.75 -9.68 16.59
C GLU A 41 1.93 -8.76 15.37
N GLN A 42 2.51 -9.29 14.28
CA GLN A 42 2.80 -8.55 13.06
C GLN A 42 1.64 -8.54 12.08
N ARG A 43 0.70 -9.49 12.20
CA ARG A 43 -0.33 -9.71 11.19
C ARG A 43 -1.24 -8.49 11.03
N GLU A 44 -1.64 -7.86 12.13
CA GLU A 44 -2.51 -6.67 12.06
C GLU A 44 -1.82 -5.49 11.37
N GLU A 45 -0.61 -5.14 11.79
CA GLU A 45 0.18 -4.09 11.14
C GLU A 45 0.47 -4.44 9.67
N GLY A 46 0.79 -5.71 9.38
CA GLY A 46 1.06 -6.18 8.03
C GLY A 46 -0.14 -6.04 7.09
N PHE A 47 -1.35 -6.32 7.59
CA PHE A 47 -2.60 -6.10 6.86
C PHE A 47 -2.78 -4.62 6.51
N PHE A 48 -2.73 -3.73 7.50
CA PHE A 48 -2.96 -2.29 7.27
C PHE A 48 -1.83 -1.64 6.44
N ASN A 49 -0.60 -2.13 6.57
CA ASN A 49 0.49 -1.78 5.67
C ASN A 49 0.14 -2.11 4.21
N ALA A 50 -0.25 -3.35 3.92
CA ALA A 50 -0.66 -3.76 2.58
C ALA A 50 -1.86 -2.94 2.08
N TRP A 51 -2.89 -2.81 2.91
CA TRP A 51 -4.14 -2.14 2.57
C TRP A 51 -3.91 -0.69 2.14
N THR A 52 -3.27 0.10 3.02
CA THR A 52 -2.99 1.52 2.74
C THR A 52 -2.09 1.71 1.52
N ARG A 53 -1.10 0.83 1.33
CA ARG A 53 -0.22 0.82 0.15
C ARG A 53 -1.00 0.57 -1.14
N LYS A 54 -1.93 -0.39 -1.12
CA LYS A 54 -2.75 -0.71 -2.29
C LYS A 54 -3.75 0.38 -2.62
N GLU A 55 -4.45 0.91 -1.62
CA GLU A 55 -5.39 2.02 -1.80
C GLU A 55 -4.69 3.30 -2.28
N ALA A 56 -3.53 3.63 -1.72
CA ALA A 56 -2.73 4.75 -2.20
C ALA A 56 -2.35 4.61 -3.69
N PHE A 57 -1.97 3.40 -4.13
CA PHE A 57 -1.69 3.14 -5.54
C PHE A 57 -2.94 3.25 -6.41
N ILE A 58 -4.07 2.67 -6.02
CA ILE A 58 -5.33 2.75 -6.79
C ILE A 58 -5.79 4.20 -6.96
N LYS A 59 -5.72 4.99 -5.89
CA LYS A 59 -6.06 6.42 -5.90
C LYS A 59 -5.14 7.19 -6.86
N ALA A 60 -3.85 6.89 -6.87
CA ALA A 60 -2.88 7.52 -7.77
C ALA A 60 -3.06 7.06 -9.23
N ALA A 61 -3.42 5.79 -9.45
CA ALA A 61 -3.65 5.19 -10.75
C ALA A 61 -4.93 5.71 -11.44
N GLY A 62 -5.89 6.20 -10.66
CA GLY A 62 -7.14 6.79 -11.15
C GLY A 62 -8.18 5.78 -11.66
N LEU A 63 -7.96 4.49 -11.44
CA LEU A 63 -8.85 3.42 -11.94
C LEU A 63 -9.92 3.00 -10.93
N GLY A 64 -9.81 3.40 -9.66
CA GLY A 64 -10.71 2.95 -8.61
C GLY A 64 -10.86 1.42 -8.58
N LEU A 65 -12.09 0.95 -8.47
CA LEU A 65 -12.40 -0.48 -8.40
C LEU A 65 -12.17 -1.25 -9.72
N SER A 66 -11.86 -0.57 -10.83
CA SER A 66 -11.56 -1.22 -12.11
C SER A 66 -10.18 -1.91 -12.13
N MET A 67 -9.31 -1.63 -11.16
CA MET A 67 -8.06 -2.36 -10.95
C MET A 67 -8.20 -3.31 -9.75
N PRO A 68 -8.30 -4.64 -9.97
CA PRO A 68 -8.42 -5.59 -8.87
C PRO A 68 -7.20 -5.54 -7.96
N LEU A 69 -7.40 -5.56 -6.64
CA LEU A 69 -6.32 -5.48 -5.64
C LEU A 69 -5.31 -6.64 -5.75
N HIS A 70 -5.71 -7.80 -6.29
CA HIS A 70 -4.81 -8.94 -6.52
C HIS A 70 -3.97 -8.82 -7.80
N SER A 71 -4.24 -7.81 -8.65
CA SER A 71 -3.52 -7.58 -9.91
C SER A 71 -2.18 -6.88 -9.73
N PHE A 72 -1.75 -6.57 -8.50
CA PHE A 72 -0.45 -5.97 -8.22
C PHE A 72 0.01 -6.35 -6.82
N ASP A 73 1.33 -6.28 -6.60
CA ASP A 73 1.97 -6.69 -5.36
C ASP A 73 2.60 -5.49 -4.65
N VAL A 74 2.44 -5.40 -3.33
CA VAL A 74 3.14 -4.45 -2.46
C VAL A 74 3.89 -5.19 -1.37
N THR A 75 4.91 -4.55 -0.82
CA THR A 75 5.49 -5.01 0.45
C THR A 75 4.45 -4.87 1.57
N LEU A 76 4.50 -5.75 2.58
CA LEU A 76 3.53 -5.72 3.69
C LEU A 76 4.16 -5.93 5.07
N THR A 77 5.35 -6.52 5.16
CA THR A 77 5.98 -6.87 6.44
C THR A 77 6.27 -5.61 7.26
N PRO A 78 5.90 -5.58 8.56
CA PRO A 78 6.30 -4.50 9.48
C PRO A 78 7.80 -4.20 9.41
N GLY A 79 8.16 -2.92 9.41
CA GLY A 79 9.55 -2.46 9.26
C GLY A 79 10.16 -2.58 7.85
N GLN A 80 9.50 -3.25 6.90
CA GLN A 80 9.93 -3.30 5.51
C GLN A 80 9.57 -2.00 4.78
N GLU A 81 10.49 -1.49 3.95
CA GLU A 81 10.22 -0.32 3.10
C GLU A 81 8.97 -0.57 2.22
N ALA A 82 8.04 0.40 2.20
CA ALA A 82 6.89 0.38 1.32
C ALA A 82 7.34 0.45 -0.15
N ARG A 83 6.93 -0.52 -0.95
CA ARG A 83 7.24 -0.60 -2.39
C ARG A 83 6.09 -1.25 -3.15
N LEU A 84 5.88 -0.79 -4.37
CA LEU A 84 5.09 -1.49 -5.39
C LEU A 84 6.05 -2.45 -6.10
N LEU A 85 5.78 -3.75 -6.00
CA LEU A 85 6.69 -4.81 -6.44
C LEU A 85 6.40 -5.27 -7.87
N ASP A 86 5.13 -5.38 -8.22
CA ASP A 86 4.69 -5.84 -9.54
C ASP A 86 3.30 -5.27 -9.86
N VAL A 87 3.00 -5.07 -11.15
CA VAL A 87 1.68 -4.64 -11.63
C VAL A 87 1.31 -5.44 -12.87
N ARG A 88 0.26 -6.25 -12.75
CA ARG A 88 -0.30 -7.15 -13.78
C ARG A 88 -1.59 -6.55 -14.36
N HIS A 89 -1.56 -5.25 -14.65
CA HIS A 89 -2.65 -4.52 -15.30
C HIS A 89 -2.12 -3.84 -16.57
N PRO A 90 -2.75 -4.03 -17.75
CA PRO A 90 -2.25 -3.48 -19.01
C PRO A 90 -2.00 -1.96 -18.94
N GLY A 91 -0.83 -1.53 -19.41
CA GLY A 91 -0.45 -0.12 -19.45
C GLY A 91 0.13 0.44 -18.14
N TYR A 92 0.31 -0.38 -17.11
CA TYR A 92 0.92 0.02 -15.84
C TYR A 92 2.18 -0.80 -15.56
N GLN A 93 3.21 -0.15 -15.04
CA GLN A 93 4.46 -0.80 -14.64
C GLN A 93 4.83 -0.31 -13.24
N ALA A 94 5.25 -1.22 -12.36
CA ALA A 94 5.62 -0.89 -10.98
C ALA A 94 6.69 0.22 -10.91
N GLY A 95 7.69 0.16 -11.81
CA GLY A 95 8.81 1.10 -11.85
C GLY A 95 8.46 2.54 -12.20
N ASP A 96 7.22 2.84 -12.58
CA ASP A 96 6.77 4.21 -12.84
C ASP A 96 6.27 4.94 -11.59
N TRP A 97 6.18 4.22 -10.47
CA TRP A 97 5.56 4.70 -9.24
C TRP A 97 6.55 4.71 -8.09
N LEU A 98 6.52 5.79 -7.31
CA LEU A 98 7.11 5.79 -5.99
C LEU A 98 5.98 5.52 -4.99
N LEU A 99 6.10 4.42 -4.25
CA LEU A 99 5.27 4.11 -3.10
C LEU A 99 6.09 4.29 -1.82
N ARG A 100 5.51 4.93 -0.80
CA ARG A 100 6.16 5.20 0.49
C ARG A 100 5.16 5.12 1.62
N ALA A 101 5.63 4.66 2.78
CA ALA A 101 4.88 4.78 4.02
C ALA A 101 4.87 6.25 4.46
N LEU A 102 3.74 6.70 4.99
CA LEU A 102 3.64 7.97 5.68
C LEU A 102 4.08 7.79 7.15
N PRO A 103 4.85 8.72 7.71
CA PRO A 103 5.20 8.70 9.12
C PRO A 103 3.99 9.16 9.95
N VAL A 104 3.04 8.25 10.16
CA VAL A 104 1.88 8.44 11.03
C VAL A 104 2.16 7.83 12.40
N SER A 105 1.63 8.44 13.46
CA SER A 105 1.75 7.88 14.81
C SER A 105 0.92 6.61 14.94
N PRO A 106 1.33 5.63 15.76
CA PRO A 106 0.43 4.55 16.17
C PRO A 106 -0.86 5.11 16.79
N PRO A 107 -2.01 4.44 16.61
CA PRO A 107 -2.19 3.14 15.96
C PRO A 107 -2.62 3.26 14.48
N TYR A 108 -1.92 4.05 13.67
CA TYR A 108 -2.25 4.21 12.24
C TYR A 108 -1.19 3.58 11.33
N ALA A 109 -1.62 3.11 10.16
CA ALA A 109 -0.75 2.97 8.99
C ALA A 109 -1.15 4.01 7.95
N GLY A 110 -0.18 4.42 7.13
CA GLY A 110 -0.46 5.30 6.02
C GLY A 110 0.55 5.11 4.91
N ALA A 111 0.13 5.40 3.69
CA ALA A 111 0.97 5.37 2.51
C ALA A 111 0.59 6.47 1.53
N PHE A 112 1.55 6.85 0.70
CA PHE A 112 1.29 7.62 -0.51
C PHE A 112 1.97 6.98 -1.71
N CYS A 113 1.36 7.15 -2.87
CA CYS A 113 1.87 6.71 -4.16
C CYS A 113 1.84 7.88 -5.15
N ILE A 114 2.89 8.02 -5.96
CA ILE A 114 3.00 9.07 -6.98
C ILE A 114 3.59 8.51 -8.28
N LYS A 115 3.05 8.91 -9.43
CA LYS A 115 3.56 8.50 -10.75
C LYS A 115 4.84 9.27 -11.11
N HIS A 116 5.92 9.00 -10.38
CA HIS A 116 7.21 9.63 -10.59
C HIS A 116 8.34 8.80 -9.97
N ARG A 117 9.43 8.58 -10.71
CA ARG A 117 10.53 7.71 -10.25
C ARG A 117 11.39 8.32 -9.13
N ALA A 118 11.60 9.63 -9.17
CA ALA A 118 12.44 10.35 -8.21
C ALA A 118 11.88 11.73 -7.84
N PRO A 119 10.70 11.81 -7.20
CA PRO A 119 10.12 13.08 -6.80
C PRO A 119 10.96 13.72 -5.68
N ARG A 120 11.02 15.05 -5.66
CA ARG A 120 11.55 15.76 -4.51
C ARG A 120 10.48 15.80 -3.42
N LEU A 121 10.68 15.04 -2.35
CA LEU A 121 9.78 15.01 -1.20
C LEU A 121 10.24 16.00 -0.14
N ARG A 122 9.29 16.74 0.43
CA ARG A 122 9.49 17.55 1.63
C ARG A 122 8.36 17.20 2.60
N LEU A 123 8.73 16.81 3.81
CA LEU A 123 7.81 16.62 4.92
C LEU A 123 7.79 17.91 5.73
N TRP A 124 6.60 18.48 5.93
CA TRP A 124 6.39 19.59 6.84
C TRP A 124 5.71 19.08 8.10
N GLN A 125 6.27 19.38 9.26
CA GLN A 125 5.63 19.16 10.55
C GLN A 125 5.20 20.53 11.07
N THR A 126 3.90 20.70 11.24
CA THR A 126 3.33 21.89 11.89
C THR A 126 3.15 21.57 13.36
N GLN A 127 3.62 22.48 14.22
CA GLN A 127 3.43 22.40 15.68
C GLN A 127 1.98 22.74 16.06
#